data_AF-A0A9R1VPG8-F1
#
_entry.id   AF-A0A9R1VPG8-F1
#
_cell.length_a   1.000
_cell.length_b   1.000
_cell.length_c   1.000
_cell.angle_alpha   90.00
_cell.angle_beta   90.00
_cell.angle_gamma   90.00
#
_symmetry.space_group_name_H-M   'P 1'
#
loop_
_entity.id
_entity.type
_entity.pdbx_description
1 polymer ?
#
loop_
_entity_poly.entity_id
_entity_poly.type
_entity_poly.pdbx_seq_one_letter_code
_entity_poly.pdbx_strand_id
1 'polypeptide(L)'
;MSNISKLEREAGVKFEHISAPQPADIAKAVGGDDVEVIILVVDSVIPVFKSSAEELLNNFGLTPVELLPKALAKSIGYTEIKHMSLLSFMENNITLHLEVGRPVYTPS
;
A
#
# COMPACT_ATOMS: atom_id res chain seq x y z
N MET A 1 -18.24 11.36 13.08
CA MET A 1 -19.01 11.70 11.85
C MET A 1 -19.79 13.02 11.92
N SER A 2 -20.08 13.58 13.11
CA SER A 2 -20.94 14.78 13.27
C SER A 2 -20.40 16.09 12.65
N ASN A 3 -19.11 16.17 12.32
CA ASN A 3 -18.52 17.40 11.77
C ASN A 3 -18.65 17.51 10.24
N ILE A 4 -18.69 16.40 9.50
CA ILE A 4 -18.79 16.42 8.03
C ILE A 4 -20.15 16.97 7.60
N SER A 5 -21.24 16.52 8.22
CA SER A 5 -22.59 17.02 7.90
C SER A 5 -22.80 18.49 8.26
N LYS A 6 -22.06 19.03 9.24
CA LYS A 6 -22.06 20.47 9.52
C LYS A 6 -21.39 21.25 8.38
N LEU A 7 -20.24 20.76 7.92
CA LEU A 7 -19.48 21.32 6.81
C LEU A 7 -20.28 21.32 5.50
N GLU A 8 -20.94 20.20 5.17
CA GLU A 8 -21.83 20.10 4.01
C GLU A 8 -22.95 21.15 4.05
N ARG A 9 -23.58 21.31 5.21
CA ARG A 9 -24.66 22.29 5.41
C ARG A 9 -24.17 23.73 5.30
N GLU A 10 -23.01 24.04 5.88
CA GLU A 10 -22.44 25.40 5.86
C GLU A 10 -21.89 25.79 4.47
N ALA A 11 -21.31 24.82 3.75
CA ALA A 11 -20.79 25.04 2.41
C ALA A 11 -21.87 24.90 1.31
N GLY A 12 -23.06 24.38 1.62
CA GLY A 12 -24.14 24.17 0.64
C GLY A 12 -23.82 23.07 -0.39
N VAL A 13 -22.92 22.15 -0.05
CA VAL A 13 -22.47 21.05 -0.93
C VAL A 13 -22.74 19.70 -0.28
N LYS A 14 -22.75 18.64 -1.07
CA LYS A 14 -22.79 17.26 -0.57
C LYS A 14 -21.52 16.55 -1.02
N PHE A 15 -20.80 15.98 -0.07
CA PHE A 15 -19.60 15.22 -0.39
C PHE A 15 -19.97 13.83 -0.90
N GLU A 16 -19.21 13.37 -1.88
CA GLU A 16 -19.21 11.96 -2.24
C GLU A 16 -18.32 11.20 -1.27
N HIS A 17 -18.85 10.14 -0.66
CA HIS A 17 -18.06 9.28 0.20
C HIS A 17 -17.36 8.22 -0.67
N ILE A 18 -16.06 8.40 -0.86
CA ILE A 18 -15.21 7.44 -1.56
C ILE A 18 -14.47 6.59 -0.52
N SER A 19 -14.47 5.28 -0.70
CA SER A 19 -13.72 4.35 0.15
C SER A 19 -12.22 4.59 0.04
N ALA A 20 -11.49 4.31 1.11
CA ALA A 20 -10.03 4.33 1.06
C ALA A 20 -9.51 3.32 0.00
N PRO A 21 -8.46 3.66 -0.75
CA PRO A 21 -7.84 2.75 -1.70
C PRO A 21 -7.33 1.50 -0.97
N GLN A 22 -7.46 0.33 -1.59
CA GLN A 22 -6.92 -0.88 -0.99
C GLN A 22 -5.39 -0.86 -1.06
N PRO A 23 -4.68 -1.53 -0.13
CA PRO A 23 -3.23 -1.61 -0.15
C PRO A 23 -2.65 -2.11 -1.49
N ALA A 24 -3.39 -2.98 -2.19
CA ALA A 24 -3.00 -3.47 -3.51
C ALA A 24 -3.17 -2.40 -4.61
N ASP A 25 -4.17 -1.53 -4.50
CA ASP A 25 -4.38 -0.43 -5.44
C ASP A 25 -3.28 0.63 -5.29
N ILE A 26 -2.87 0.90 -4.04
CA ILE A 26 -1.73 1.78 -3.73
C ILE A 26 -0.45 1.18 -4.34
N ALA A 27 -0.19 -0.11 -4.12
CA ALA A 27 1.00 -0.77 -4.66
C ALA A 27 1.05 -0.76 -6.20
N LYS A 28 -0.10 -0.94 -6.86
CA LYS A 28 -0.20 -0.88 -8.33
C LYS A 28 0.03 0.53 -8.87
N ALA A 29 -0.54 1.54 -8.23
CA ALA A 29 -0.38 2.93 -8.66
C ALA A 29 1.09 3.37 -8.52
N VAL A 30 1.69 3.14 -7.35
CA VAL A 30 3.08 3.56 -7.09
C VAL A 30 4.08 2.71 -7.86
N GLY A 31 3.82 1.40 -7.97
CA GLY A 31 4.70 0.49 -8.72
C GLY A 31 4.74 0.76 -10.22
N GLY A 32 3.68 1.33 -10.81
CA GLY A 32 3.65 1.71 -12.23
C GLY A 32 4.55 2.92 -12.53
N ASP A 33 4.45 3.97 -11.72
CA ASP A 33 5.20 5.21 -11.90
C ASP A 33 6.71 5.01 -11.73
N ASP A 34 7.13 4.10 -10.83
CA ASP A 34 8.55 3.89 -10.50
C ASP A 34 9.30 3.04 -11.54
N VAL A 35 8.59 2.19 -12.31
CA VAL A 35 9.20 1.39 -13.39
C VAL A 35 9.71 2.30 -14.52
N GLU A 36 9.00 3.38 -14.82
CA GLU A 36 9.45 4.36 -15.81
C GLU A 36 10.70 5.10 -15.33
N VAL A 37 10.81 5.37 -14.02
CA VAL A 37 11.98 6.03 -13.41
C VAL A 37 13.24 5.15 -13.52
N ILE A 38 13.11 3.82 -13.41
CA ILE A 38 14.25 2.90 -13.55
C ILE A 38 14.87 2.95 -14.95
N ILE A 39 14.05 3.14 -15.99
CA ILE A 39 14.52 3.23 -17.39
C ILE A 39 15.29 4.55 -17.62
N LEU A 40 15.02 5.58 -16.81
CA LEU A 40 15.68 6.88 -16.92
C LEU A 40 17.02 6.95 -16.18
N VAL A 41 17.44 5.88 -15.50
CA VAL A 41 18.73 5.82 -14.83
C VAL A 41 19.86 5.88 -15.86
N VAL A 42 20.77 6.85 -15.69
CA VAL A 42 21.89 7.04 -16.61
C VAL A 42 22.87 5.88 -16.56
N ASP A 43 23.32 5.41 -17.73
CA ASP A 43 24.22 4.25 -17.82
C ASP A 43 25.54 4.41 -17.05
N SER A 44 25.98 5.65 -16.83
CA SER A 44 27.22 5.97 -16.11
C SER A 44 27.19 5.53 -14.64
N VAL A 45 26.02 5.36 -14.02
CA VAL A 45 25.93 4.90 -12.63
C VAL A 45 25.87 3.38 -12.51
N ILE A 46 25.53 2.65 -13.59
CA ILE A 46 25.37 1.19 -13.58
C ILE A 46 26.65 0.46 -13.10
N PRO A 47 27.87 0.82 -13.53
CA PRO A 47 29.09 0.13 -13.08
C PRO A 47 29.31 0.20 -11.57
N VAL A 48 28.82 1.25 -10.89
CA VAL A 48 28.99 1.45 -9.44
C VAL A 48 28.24 0.39 -8.64
N PHE A 49 27.08 -0.04 -9.13
CA PHE A 49 26.21 -1.00 -8.44
C PHE A 49 26.39 -2.44 -8.94
N LYS A 50 27.17 -2.64 -10.02
CA LYS A 50 27.30 -3.94 -10.69
C LYS A 50 27.83 -5.03 -9.76
N SER A 51 28.89 -4.77 -9.01
CA SER A 51 29.47 -5.74 -8.08
C SER A 51 28.48 -6.17 -6.99
N SER A 52 27.73 -5.22 -6.43
CA SER A 52 26.70 -5.52 -5.42
C SER A 52 25.53 -6.31 -6.00
N ALA A 53 25.14 -6.03 -7.25
CA ALA A 53 24.10 -6.79 -7.94
C ALA A 53 24.53 -8.23 -8.24
N GLU A 54 25.77 -8.42 -8.68
CA GLU A 54 26.36 -9.74 -8.91
C GLU A 54 26.46 -10.56 -7.61
N GLU A 55 26.88 -9.93 -6.51
CA GLU A 55 26.89 -10.57 -5.19
C GLU A 55 25.47 -11.02 -4.77
N LEU A 56 24.46 -10.19 -5.00
CA LEU A 56 23.08 -10.51 -4.67
C LEU A 56 22.54 -11.70 -5.48
N LEU A 57 22.87 -11.76 -6.77
CA LEU A 57 22.49 -12.87 -7.65
C LEU A 57 23.21 -14.18 -7.27
N ASN A 58 24.49 -14.10 -6.92
CA ASN A 58 25.31 -15.28 -6.66
C ASN A 58 25.12 -15.87 -5.25
N ASN A 59 24.91 -15.02 -4.23
CA ASN A 59 24.88 -15.47 -2.83
C ASN A 59 23.50 -15.92 -2.35
N PHE A 60 22.42 -15.37 -2.91
CA PHE A 60 21.06 -15.63 -2.40
C PHE A 60 20.25 -16.61 -3.25
N GLY A 61 20.81 -17.09 -4.38
CA GLY A 61 20.14 -18.04 -5.28
C GLY A 61 18.80 -17.55 -5.84
N LEU A 62 18.57 -16.23 -5.79
CA LEU A 62 17.35 -15.60 -6.26
C LEU A 62 17.40 -15.44 -7.77
N THR A 63 16.31 -15.82 -8.43
CA THR A 63 16.17 -15.55 -9.86
C THR A 63 15.96 -14.04 -10.08
N PRO A 64 16.32 -13.49 -11.26
CA PRO A 64 16.04 -12.09 -11.58
C PRO A 64 14.57 -11.71 -11.41
N VAL A 65 13.66 -12.66 -11.66
CA VAL A 65 12.20 -12.51 -11.54
C VAL A 65 11.74 -12.41 -10.09
N GLU A 66 12.52 -12.90 -9.12
CA GLU A 66 12.24 -12.73 -7.68
C GLU A 66 12.93 -11.49 -7.10
N LEU A 67 14.07 -11.11 -7.68
CA LEU A 67 14.90 -10.01 -7.23
C LEU A 67 14.37 -8.64 -7.67
N LEU A 68 13.89 -8.54 -8.92
CA LEU A 68 13.32 -7.31 -9.48
C LEU A 68 12.08 -6.84 -8.70
N PRO A 69 11.07 -7.69 -8.40
CA PRO A 69 9.93 -7.27 -7.59
C PRO A 69 10.32 -6.82 -6.18
N LYS A 70 11.32 -7.46 -5.55
CA LYS A 70 11.82 -7.06 -4.23
C LYS A 70 12.51 -5.70 -4.27
N ALA A 71 13.30 -5.44 -5.30
CA ALA A 71 13.97 -4.16 -5.50
C ALA A 71 12.94 -3.04 -5.74
N LEU A 72 11.95 -3.28 -6.61
CA LEU A 72 10.82 -2.38 -6.85
C LEU A 72 10.01 -2.10 -5.58
N ALA A 73 9.65 -3.15 -4.83
CA ALA A 73 8.94 -2.99 -3.58
C ALA A 73 9.73 -2.15 -2.56
N LYS A 74 11.07 -2.31 -2.52
CA LYS A 74 11.94 -1.53 -1.65
C LYS A 74 12.09 -0.07 -2.08
N SER A 75 12.18 0.23 -3.39
CA SER A 75 12.32 1.60 -3.89
C SER A 75 11.10 2.46 -3.57
N ILE A 76 9.90 1.88 -3.68
CA ILE A 76 8.64 2.56 -3.36
C ILE A 76 8.28 2.54 -1.86
N GLY A 77 9.13 1.97 -1.00
CA GLY A 77 8.89 1.86 0.44
C GLY A 77 7.82 0.84 0.84
N TYR A 78 7.38 -0.03 -0.07
CA TYR A 78 6.38 -1.06 0.15
C TYR A 78 7.04 -2.37 0.63
N THR A 79 7.53 -2.38 1.86
CA THR A 79 8.26 -3.54 2.40
C THR A 79 7.34 -4.60 3.02
N GLU A 80 6.21 -4.18 3.59
CA GLU A 80 5.28 -5.06 4.28
C GLU A 80 3.84 -4.56 4.15
N ILE A 81 2.90 -5.49 3.98
CA ILE A 81 1.47 -5.20 4.08
C ILE A 81 1.08 -5.31 5.55
N LYS A 82 0.95 -4.16 6.23
CA LYS A 82 0.40 -4.11 7.58
C LYS A 82 -1.13 -4.02 7.53
N HIS A 83 -1.79 -4.89 8.29
CA HIS A 83 -3.24 -4.77 8.51
C HIS A 83 -3.51 -3.84 9.69
N MET A 84 -4.41 -2.88 9.48
CA MET A 84 -4.86 -1.96 10.53
C MET A 84 -6.38 -1.98 10.62
N SER A 85 -6.91 -2.00 11.85
CA SER A 85 -8.35 -1.92 12.08
C SER A 85 -8.90 -0.58 11.60
N LEU A 86 -9.96 -0.60 10.79
CA LEU A 86 -10.68 0.60 10.35
C LEU A 86 -11.43 1.29 11.51
N LEU A 87 -11.66 0.58 12.60
CA LEU A 87 -12.42 1.09 13.76
C LEU A 87 -11.50 1.71 14.82
N SER A 88 -10.31 1.14 15.02
CA SER A 88 -9.43 1.50 16.14
C SER A 88 -8.01 1.85 15.74
N PHE A 89 -7.65 1.75 14.44
CA PHE A 89 -6.30 1.96 13.94
C PHE A 89 -5.24 1.07 14.62
N MET A 90 -5.66 -0.05 15.22
CA MET A 90 -4.74 -1.00 15.82
C MET A 90 -4.10 -1.87 14.74
N GLU A 91 -2.77 -1.99 14.79
CA GLU A 91 -2.01 -2.92 13.95
C GLU A 91 -2.42 -4.37 14.22
N ASN A 92 -2.22 -5.23 13.21
CA ASN A 92 -2.50 -6.67 13.23
C ASN A 92 -3.95 -7.04 13.58
N ASN A 93 -4.88 -6.10 13.35
CA ASN A 93 -6.31 -6.33 13.51
C ASN A 93 -7.03 -6.03 12.19
N ILE A 94 -8.05 -6.83 11.88
CA ILE A 94 -8.88 -6.69 10.68
C ILE A 94 -10.30 -6.33 11.11
N THR A 95 -10.91 -5.36 10.43
CA THR A 95 -12.32 -5.03 10.62
C THR A 95 -13.18 -5.92 9.74
N LEU A 96 -14.21 -6.53 10.33
CA LEU A 96 -15.17 -7.38 9.64
C LEU A 96 -16.54 -6.71 9.62
N HIS A 97 -17.29 -6.92 8.55
CA HIS A 97 -18.72 -6.61 8.50
C HIS A 97 -19.49 -7.89 8.84
N LEU A 98 -20.12 -7.92 10.02
CA LEU A 98 -20.92 -9.06 10.45
C LEU A 98 -22.40 -8.77 10.18
N GLU A 99 -23.00 -9.56 9.30
CA GLU A 99 -24.43 -9.53 9.03
C GLU A 99 -25.10 -10.73 9.72
N VAL A 100 -26.13 -10.47 10.52
CA VAL A 100 -26.85 -11.49 11.27
C VAL A 100 -28.34 -11.32 11.01
N GLY A 101 -29.04 -12.40 10.65
CA GLY A 101 -30.49 -12.40 10.41
C GLY A 101 -31.37 -12.23 11.66
N ARG A 102 -30.78 -11.87 12.80
CA ARG A 102 -31.47 -11.61 14.06
C ARG A 102 -30.83 -10.42 14.78
N PRO A 103 -31.58 -9.66 15.61
CA PRO A 103 -31.04 -8.55 16.38
C PRO A 103 -29.93 -9.03 17.32
N VAL A 104 -28.83 -8.28 17.35
CA VAL A 104 -27.75 -8.46 18.33
C VAL A 104 -27.96 -7.44 19.44
N TYR A 105 -28.08 -7.92 20.68
CA TYR A 105 -28.25 -7.07 21.86
C TYR A 105 -26.91 -6.95 22.59
N THR A 106 -26.56 -5.75 23.05
CA THR A 106 -25.41 -5.54 23.94
C THR A 106 -25.75 -6.07 25.35
N PRO A 107 -24.80 -6.73 26.04
CA PRO A 107 -24.98 -7.07 27.44
C PRO A 107 -25.13 -5.78 28.26
N SER A 108 -26.15 -5.74 29.10
CA SER A 108 -26.43 -4.65 30.05
C SER A 108 -25.44 -4.63 31.21
#